data_AF-A0A7J4Q159-F1
#
_entry.id   AF-A0A7J4Q159-F1
#
_cell.length_a   1.000
_cell.length_b   1.000
_cell.length_c   1.000
_cell.angle_alpha   90.00
_cell.angle_beta   90.00
_cell.angle_gamma   90.00
#
_symmetry.space_group_name_H-M   'P 1'
#
loop_
_entity.id
_entity.type
_entity.pdbx_description
1 polymer ?
#
loop_
_entity_poly.entity_id
_entity_poly.type
_entity_poly.pdbx_seq_one_letter_code
_entity_poly.pdbx_strand_id
1 'polypeptide(L)'
;MASPLGKQIAFSLWAVLAMLSMPYLGVISPVEEGLLEEEIDIREVITEATGFNASDGFTPSNITVDSTTGQPVLDRPVIGMQTIPAPAMMFRRAAGCLAYNDAIDEAWLIGGRYDPNPSQSGDEDTTNFIETLAMNNKTWFPSPDTLPQAQAYHECVELQGKIYSIGDYHPFATPAVRGDGMVHI
;
A
#
# COMPACT_ATOMS: atom_id res chain seq x y z
N MET A 1 37.35 -40.59 58.66
CA MET A 1 37.99 -40.09 57.43
C MET A 1 37.09 -40.42 56.25
N ALA A 2 36.40 -39.44 55.67
CA ALA A 2 35.58 -39.65 54.47
C ALA A 2 36.46 -39.50 53.22
N SER A 3 36.33 -40.44 52.26
CA SER A 3 37.18 -40.49 51.06
C SER A 3 36.91 -39.28 50.14
N PRO A 4 37.94 -38.72 49.48
CA PRO A 4 37.81 -37.53 48.64
C PRO A 4 36.85 -37.74 47.45
N LEU A 5 36.66 -38.99 47.02
CA LEU A 5 35.76 -39.37 45.94
C LEU A 5 34.28 -39.18 46.32
N GLY A 6 33.90 -39.45 47.57
CA GLY A 6 32.52 -39.30 48.05
C GLY A 6 32.06 -37.83 48.08
N LYS A 7 32.97 -36.90 48.38
CA LYS A 7 32.66 -35.46 48.36
C LYS A 7 32.45 -34.92 46.95
N GLN A 8 33.20 -35.43 45.96
CA GLN A 8 33.05 -35.01 44.56
C GLN A 8 31.74 -35.53 43.95
N ILE A 9 31.34 -36.76 44.29
CA ILE A 9 30.06 -37.33 43.84
C ILE A 9 28.87 -36.60 44.51
N ALA A 10 28.99 -36.27 45.80
CA ALA A 10 27.94 -35.50 46.48
C ALA A 10 27.77 -34.10 45.88
N PHE A 11 28.88 -33.45 45.49
CA PHE A 11 28.84 -32.13 44.86
C PHE A 11 28.26 -32.18 43.45
N SER A 12 28.62 -33.19 42.63
CA SER A 12 28.06 -33.34 41.29
C SER A 12 26.58 -33.67 41.33
N LEU A 13 26.14 -34.51 42.27
CA LEU A 13 24.72 -34.86 42.42
C LEU A 13 23.90 -33.65 42.90
N TRP A 14 24.44 -32.82 43.78
CA TRP A 14 23.83 -31.54 44.17
C TRP A 14 23.74 -30.55 43.00
N ALA A 15 24.80 -30.43 42.19
CA ALA A 15 24.83 -29.53 41.03
C ALA A 15 23.82 -29.94 39.95
N VAL A 16 23.66 -31.24 39.68
CA VAL A 16 22.65 -31.77 38.75
C VAL A 16 21.24 -31.52 39.26
N LEU A 17 20.99 -31.69 40.56
CA LEU A 17 19.69 -31.39 41.16
C LEU A 17 19.34 -29.89 41.08
N ALA A 18 20.34 -29.02 41.24
CA ALA A 18 20.18 -27.57 41.11
C ALA A 18 19.89 -27.15 39.66
N MET A 19 20.55 -27.76 38.67
CA MET A 19 20.26 -27.45 37.25
C MET A 19 18.88 -27.95 36.81
N LEU A 20 18.39 -29.06 37.36
CA LEU A 20 17.04 -29.59 37.09
C LEU A 20 15.92 -28.75 37.71
N SER A 21 16.18 -28.02 38.81
CA SER A 21 15.15 -27.23 39.51
C SER A 21 15.04 -25.77 39.04
N MET A 22 16.08 -25.22 38.39
CA MET A 22 16.09 -23.85 37.86
C MET A 22 15.00 -23.51 36.82
N PRO A 23 14.59 -24.39 35.89
CA PRO A 23 13.55 -24.04 34.91
C PRO A 23 12.13 -23.96 35.49
N TYR A 24 11.91 -24.43 36.74
CA TYR A 24 10.58 -24.42 37.37
C TYR A 24 10.29 -23.18 38.22
N LEU A 25 11.31 -22.35 38.50
CA LEU A 25 11.14 -21.08 39.23
C LEU A 25 10.37 -20.01 38.43
N GLY A 26 10.22 -20.19 37.11
CA GLY A 26 9.46 -19.29 36.24
C GLY A 26 8.03 -19.72 35.91
N VAL A 27 7.57 -20.89 36.39
CA VAL A 27 6.27 -21.49 36.01
C VAL A 27 5.18 -21.27 37.07
N ILE A 28 5.53 -20.76 38.25
CA ILE A 28 4.58 -20.50 39.34
C ILE A 28 4.55 -19.00 39.66
N SER A 29 4.20 -18.18 38.69
CA SER A 29 3.54 -16.91 38.99
C SER A 29 2.07 -17.21 39.31
N PRO A 30 1.49 -16.66 40.39
CA PRO A 30 0.04 -16.67 40.51
C PRO A 30 -0.52 -15.93 39.29
N VAL A 31 -1.44 -16.57 38.56
CA VAL A 31 -2.31 -15.86 37.63
C VAL A 31 -3.15 -14.94 38.50
N GLU A 32 -2.69 -13.70 38.65
CA GLU A 32 -3.55 -12.61 39.10
C GLU A 32 -4.53 -12.38 37.96
N GLU A 33 -5.70 -12.99 38.07
CA GLU A 33 -6.87 -12.58 37.28
C GLU A 33 -7.18 -11.13 37.67
N GLY A 34 -6.48 -10.20 37.03
CA GLY A 34 -6.86 -8.81 36.99
C GLY A 34 -8.22 -8.73 36.31
N LEU A 35 -9.27 -8.71 37.11
CA LEU A 35 -10.60 -8.24 36.74
C LEU A 35 -10.45 -6.79 36.25
N LEU A 36 -10.23 -6.62 34.95
CA LEU A 36 -10.41 -5.35 34.25
C LEU A 36 -11.90 -5.18 34.00
N GLU A 37 -12.68 -5.01 35.07
CA GLU A 37 -13.93 -4.26 34.97
C GLU A 37 -13.54 -2.78 35.05
N GLU A 38 -12.92 -2.30 33.98
CA GLU A 38 -12.83 -0.87 33.74
C GLU A 38 -14.27 -0.41 33.47
N GLU A 39 -14.85 0.26 34.45
CA GLU A 39 -16.10 1.00 34.28
C GLU A 39 -15.92 1.89 33.05
N ILE A 40 -16.64 1.59 31.98
CA ILE A 40 -16.57 2.34 30.72
C ILE A 40 -17.11 3.75 31.02
N ASP A 41 -16.21 4.68 31.32
CA ASP A 41 -16.51 6.11 31.41
C ASP A 41 -16.84 6.59 29.99
N ILE A 42 -18.14 6.57 29.65
CA ILE A 42 -18.64 7.04 28.37
C ILE A 42 -18.44 8.56 28.33
N ARG A 43 -17.28 8.99 27.85
CA ARG A 43 -17.03 10.40 27.57
C ARG A 43 -17.51 10.73 26.18
N GLU A 44 -18.39 11.71 26.10
CA GLU A 44 -18.75 12.36 24.84
C GLU A 44 -17.51 13.09 24.30
N VAL A 45 -16.88 12.50 23.27
CA VAL A 45 -15.76 13.15 22.56
C VAL A 45 -16.37 13.99 21.45
N ILE A 46 -16.36 15.31 21.64
CA ILE A 46 -16.65 16.25 20.56
C ILE A 46 -15.38 16.35 19.69
N THR A 47 -15.37 15.61 18.59
CA THR A 47 -14.29 15.69 17.59
C THR A 47 -14.58 16.84 16.64
N GLU A 48 -13.90 17.97 16.81
CA GLU A 48 -13.95 19.07 15.85
C GLU A 48 -12.84 18.88 14.80
N ALA A 49 -13.23 18.52 13.57
CA ALA A 49 -12.32 18.43 12.45
C ALA A 49 -12.15 19.81 11.80
N THR A 50 -11.18 20.59 12.28
CA THR A 50 -10.79 21.85 11.64
C THR A 50 -9.80 21.55 10.51
N GLY A 51 -10.24 21.67 9.25
CA GLY A 51 -9.39 21.39 8.08
C GLY A 51 -10.10 21.40 6.73
N PHE A 52 -11.42 21.54 6.70
CA PHE A 52 -12.20 21.64 5.46
C PHE A 52 -12.28 23.09 4.99
N ASN A 53 -11.23 23.60 4.35
CA ASN A 53 -11.27 24.95 3.76
C ASN A 53 -11.92 24.90 2.37
N ALA A 54 -12.83 25.85 2.09
CA ALA A 54 -13.47 26.00 0.79
C ALA A 54 -12.49 26.30 -0.36
N SER A 55 -11.26 26.72 -0.04
CA SER A 55 -10.18 26.88 -1.01
C SER A 55 -9.66 25.58 -1.62
N ASP A 56 -9.86 24.43 -0.96
CA ASP A 56 -9.34 23.12 -1.38
C ASP A 56 -10.35 22.34 -2.24
N GLY A 57 -11.33 23.05 -2.83
CA GLY A 57 -12.35 22.48 -3.70
C GLY A 57 -13.54 21.83 -2.97
N PHE A 58 -13.52 21.81 -1.63
CA PHE A 58 -14.63 21.33 -0.82
C PHE A 58 -15.56 22.48 -0.45
N THR A 59 -16.72 22.59 -1.11
CA THR A 59 -17.81 23.43 -0.62
C THR A 59 -18.72 22.56 0.25
N PRO A 60 -18.85 22.80 1.58
CA PRO A 60 -19.87 22.14 2.38
C PRO A 60 -21.25 22.62 1.90
N SER A 61 -21.78 21.91 0.91
CA SER A 61 -23.15 22.02 0.44
C SER A 61 -23.91 20.82 0.99
N ASN A 62 -25.16 21.02 1.41
CA ASN A 62 -26.01 19.96 1.97
C ASN A 62 -25.45 19.22 3.20
N ILE A 63 -25.13 19.94 4.27
CA ILE A 63 -25.12 19.34 5.62
C ILE A 63 -26.57 19.40 6.13
N THR A 64 -27.21 18.24 6.24
CA THR A 64 -28.57 18.12 6.80
C THR A 64 -28.52 17.34 8.10
N VAL A 65 -29.43 17.60 9.02
CA VAL A 65 -29.53 16.81 10.25
C VAL A 65 -30.65 15.79 10.06
N ASP A 66 -30.35 14.51 10.23
CA ASP A 66 -31.36 13.46 10.20
C ASP A 66 -32.34 13.69 11.36
N SER A 67 -33.61 13.96 11.03
CA SER A 67 -34.67 14.24 12.00
C SER A 67 -34.99 13.09 12.96
N THR A 68 -34.55 11.86 12.66
CA THR A 68 -34.81 10.67 13.48
C THR A 68 -33.68 10.37 14.46
N THR A 69 -32.43 10.60 14.05
CA THR A 69 -31.23 10.25 14.82
C THR A 69 -30.50 11.47 15.39
N GLY A 70 -30.82 12.68 14.92
CA GLY A 70 -30.13 13.92 15.27
C GLY A 70 -28.70 14.01 14.72
N GLN A 71 -28.28 13.06 13.87
CA GLN A 71 -26.92 13.00 13.36
C GLN A 71 -26.74 13.92 12.14
N PRO A 72 -25.60 14.61 12.01
CA PRO A 72 -25.28 15.37 10.82
C PRO A 72 -24.97 14.42 9.66
N VAL A 73 -25.70 14.57 8.56
CA VAL A 73 -25.52 13.87 7.30
C VAL A 73 -24.89 14.83 6.30
N LEU A 74 -23.76 14.43 5.73
CA LEU A 74 -23.10 15.13 4.64
C LEU A 74 -23.48 14.47 3.31
N ASP A 75 -24.09 15.22 2.39
CA ASP A 75 -24.26 14.73 1.03
C ASP A 75 -22.89 14.64 0.34
N ARG A 76 -22.65 13.48 -0.28
CA ARG A 76 -21.42 13.28 -1.07
C ARG A 76 -21.39 14.29 -2.23
N PRO A 77 -20.27 14.99 -2.47
CA PRO A 77 -20.16 15.88 -3.63
C PRO A 77 -20.33 15.06 -4.91
N VAL A 78 -21.10 15.59 -5.87
CA VAL A 78 -21.26 14.97 -7.17
C VAL A 78 -19.99 15.21 -7.98
N ILE A 79 -19.20 14.16 -8.19
CA ILE A 79 -18.02 14.20 -9.06
C ILE A 79 -18.48 13.96 -10.50
N GLY A 80 -18.36 14.99 -11.34
CA GLY A 80 -18.60 14.88 -12.77
C GLY A 80 -17.36 14.34 -13.49
N MET A 81 -17.56 13.44 -14.45
CA MET A 81 -16.51 13.03 -15.38
C MET A 81 -16.13 14.23 -16.25
N GLN A 82 -14.84 14.58 -16.28
CA GLN A 82 -14.33 15.65 -17.12
C GLN A 82 -14.01 15.12 -18.52
N THR A 83 -14.21 15.95 -19.54
CA THR A 83 -13.76 15.63 -20.89
C THR A 83 -12.24 15.68 -20.96
N ILE A 84 -11.63 14.69 -21.60
CA ILE A 84 -10.17 14.64 -21.79
C ILE A 84 -9.79 15.74 -22.82
N PRO A 85 -8.98 16.74 -22.44
CA PRO A 85 -8.53 17.77 -23.38
C PRO A 85 -7.63 17.17 -24.46
N ALA A 86 -7.71 17.72 -25.67
CA ALA A 86 -6.84 17.32 -26.78
C ALA A 86 -5.49 18.06 -26.70
N PRO A 87 -4.36 17.43 -27.11
CA PRO A 87 -4.25 16.05 -27.57
C PRO A 87 -4.32 15.06 -26.39
N ALA A 88 -5.07 13.97 -26.58
CA ALA A 88 -5.09 12.86 -25.63
C ALA A 88 -3.79 12.03 -25.73
N MET A 89 -3.70 10.95 -24.95
CA MET A 89 -2.62 9.95 -25.05
C MET A 89 -2.39 9.53 -26.51
N MET A 90 -1.13 9.37 -26.88
CA MET A 90 -0.70 8.98 -28.22
C MET A 90 -1.10 7.53 -28.52
N PHE A 91 -0.98 6.66 -27.51
CA PHE A 91 -1.35 5.26 -27.62
C PHE A 91 -2.39 4.90 -26.57
N ARG A 92 -3.52 4.37 -27.02
CA ARG A 92 -4.50 3.79 -26.10
C ARG A 92 -3.94 2.50 -25.55
N ARG A 93 -3.79 2.44 -24.22
CA ARG A 93 -3.20 1.32 -23.51
C ARG A 93 -4.03 0.94 -22.31
N ALA A 94 -4.06 -0.35 -22.01
CA ALA A 94 -4.63 -0.90 -20.78
C ALA A 94 -3.53 -1.55 -19.93
N ALA A 95 -3.80 -1.83 -18.66
CA ALA A 95 -2.87 -2.53 -17.77
C ALA A 95 -1.47 -1.88 -17.63
N GLY A 96 -1.34 -0.58 -17.92
CA GLY A 96 -0.18 0.21 -17.51
C GLY A 96 -0.41 0.84 -16.14
N CYS A 97 0.63 1.45 -15.57
CA CYS A 97 0.50 2.22 -14.35
C CYS A 97 0.50 3.73 -14.65
N LEU A 98 -0.17 4.52 -13.84
CA LEU A 98 -0.10 5.98 -13.87
C LEU A 98 0.38 6.45 -12.49
N ALA A 99 1.48 7.18 -12.44
CA ALA A 99 1.99 7.77 -11.20
C ALA A 99 2.29 9.27 -11.40
N TYR A 100 1.94 10.08 -10.42
CA TYR A 100 2.22 11.51 -10.41
C TYR A 100 3.54 11.77 -9.70
N ASN A 101 4.41 12.58 -10.31
CA ASN A 101 5.66 13.05 -9.75
C ASN A 101 5.52 14.53 -9.35
N ASP A 102 5.55 14.77 -8.04
CA ASP A 102 5.36 16.09 -7.44
C ASP A 102 6.54 17.04 -7.69
N ALA A 103 7.75 16.52 -7.83
CA ALA A 103 8.96 17.30 -8.03
C ALA A 103 9.01 18.02 -9.38
N ILE A 104 8.36 17.46 -10.40
CA ILE A 104 8.34 17.98 -11.79
C ILE A 104 6.95 18.37 -12.29
N ASP A 105 5.89 18.14 -11.50
CA ASP A 105 4.49 18.40 -11.87
C ASP A 105 4.05 17.68 -13.15
N GLU A 106 4.39 16.39 -13.23
CA GLU A 106 4.06 15.51 -14.36
C GLU A 106 3.46 14.19 -13.89
N ALA A 107 2.53 13.63 -14.66
CA ALA A 107 2.03 12.28 -14.44
C ALA A 107 2.55 11.34 -15.54
N TRP A 108 3.14 10.21 -15.16
CA TRP A 108 3.78 9.29 -16.10
C TRP A 108 2.94 8.03 -16.25
N LEU A 109 2.52 7.75 -17.48
CA LEU A 109 1.87 6.51 -17.90
C LEU A 109 2.90 5.55 -18.46
N ILE A 110 3.19 4.51 -17.69
CA ILE A 110 4.30 3.58 -17.94
C ILE A 110 3.76 2.21 -18.37
N GLY A 111 4.34 1.66 -19.43
CA GLY A 111 4.08 0.31 -19.93
C GLY A 111 2.63 0.04 -20.35
N GLY A 112 2.15 -1.17 -20.07
CA GLY A 112 0.80 -1.64 -20.39
C GLY A 112 0.73 -2.44 -21.68
N ARG A 113 -0.49 -2.63 -22.17
CA ARG A 113 -0.80 -3.35 -23.41
C ARG A 113 -1.42 -2.40 -24.41
N TYR A 114 -0.79 -2.31 -25.58
CA TYR A 114 -1.24 -1.52 -26.72
C TYR A 114 -1.94 -2.42 -27.73
N ASP A 115 -3.02 -1.92 -28.32
CA ASP A 115 -3.77 -2.56 -29.40
C ASP A 115 -3.49 -1.80 -30.71
N PRO A 116 -2.67 -2.38 -31.61
CA PRO A 116 -2.36 -1.79 -32.91
C PRO A 116 -3.57 -1.69 -33.85
N ASN A 117 -4.51 -2.63 -33.75
CA ASN A 117 -5.66 -2.70 -34.63
C ASN A 117 -6.94 -3.05 -33.85
N PRO A 118 -7.69 -2.03 -33.39
CA PRO A 118 -8.92 -2.24 -32.62
C PRO A 118 -10.06 -2.97 -33.36
N SER A 119 -9.88 -3.28 -34.65
CA SER A 119 -10.82 -4.09 -35.42
C SER A 119 -10.49 -5.59 -35.39
N GLN A 120 -9.30 -5.95 -34.90
CA GLN A 120 -8.85 -7.31 -34.69
C GLN A 120 -8.83 -7.61 -33.19
N SER A 121 -8.82 -8.89 -32.85
CA SER A 121 -8.79 -9.34 -31.46
C SER A 121 -7.59 -10.25 -31.29
N GLY A 122 -6.86 -10.07 -30.19
CA GLY A 122 -5.71 -10.90 -29.85
C GLY A 122 -4.39 -10.44 -30.47
N ASP A 123 -4.33 -9.23 -31.01
CA ASP A 123 -3.10 -8.57 -31.47
C ASP A 123 -2.55 -7.55 -30.47
N GLU A 124 -3.10 -7.49 -29.24
CA GLU A 124 -2.61 -6.59 -28.21
C GLU A 124 -1.29 -7.09 -27.61
N ASP A 125 -0.28 -6.24 -27.50
CA ASP A 125 1.05 -6.61 -27.01
C ASP A 125 1.54 -5.70 -25.88
N THR A 126 2.45 -6.20 -25.06
CA THR A 126 3.05 -5.41 -23.97
C THR A 126 4.00 -4.36 -24.54
N THR A 127 4.10 -3.22 -23.85
CA THR A 127 4.98 -2.13 -24.25
C THR A 127 5.90 -1.69 -23.11
N ASN A 128 7.06 -1.15 -23.48
CA ASN A 128 7.99 -0.48 -22.58
C ASN A 128 7.88 1.06 -22.67
N PHE A 129 6.86 1.56 -23.38
CA PHE A 129 6.71 2.98 -23.65
C PHE A 129 6.26 3.77 -22.42
N ILE A 130 6.76 5.00 -22.31
CA ILE A 130 6.40 5.94 -21.25
C ILE A 130 5.82 7.18 -21.91
N GLU A 131 4.64 7.59 -21.49
CA GLU A 131 4.03 8.86 -21.86
C GLU A 131 3.90 9.74 -20.64
N THR A 132 4.24 11.02 -20.77
CA THR A 132 4.15 12.00 -19.69
C THR A 132 3.01 12.96 -19.96
N LEU A 133 2.24 13.27 -18.93
CA LEU A 133 1.19 14.28 -18.91
C LEU A 133 1.73 15.47 -18.11
N ALA A 134 1.99 16.58 -18.80
CA ALA A 134 2.32 17.82 -18.16
C ALA A 134 1.08 18.41 -17.47
N MET A 135 1.13 18.61 -16.15
CA MET A 135 -0.06 19.00 -15.40
C MET A 135 -0.44 20.47 -15.57
N ASN A 136 0.52 21.31 -15.98
CA ASN A 136 0.31 22.74 -16.22
C ASN A 136 -0.67 23.04 -17.38
N ASN A 137 -0.60 22.27 -18.48
CA ASN A 137 -1.37 22.48 -19.70
C ASN A 137 -2.17 21.25 -20.13
N LYS A 138 -2.14 20.17 -19.32
CA LYS A 138 -2.84 18.90 -19.57
C LYS A 138 -2.51 18.29 -20.93
N THR A 139 -1.25 18.39 -21.36
CA THR A 139 -0.78 17.88 -22.66
C THR A 139 0.06 16.63 -22.48
N TRP A 140 -0.17 15.65 -23.35
CA TRP A 140 0.57 14.39 -23.40
C TRP A 140 1.80 14.50 -24.31
N PHE A 141 2.92 13.96 -23.85
CA PHE A 141 4.19 13.89 -24.58
C PHE A 141 4.80 12.50 -24.45
N PRO A 142 5.60 12.05 -25.44
CA PRO A 142 6.33 10.81 -25.32
C PRO A 142 7.57 11.07 -24.46
N SER A 143 7.85 10.19 -23.51
CA SER A 143 9.13 10.26 -22.80
C SER A 143 10.27 9.94 -23.79
N PRO A 144 11.42 10.62 -23.70
CA PRO A 144 12.62 10.21 -24.42
C PRO A 144 13.15 8.85 -23.93
N ASP A 145 12.77 8.45 -22.71
CA ASP A 145 13.18 7.21 -22.07
C ASP A 145 12.10 6.14 -22.19
N THR A 146 12.54 4.88 -22.18
CA THR A 146 11.66 3.71 -22.19
C THR A 146 12.09 2.76 -21.09
N LEU A 147 11.16 1.91 -20.62
CA LEU A 147 11.53 0.86 -19.69
C LEU A 147 12.56 -0.09 -20.33
N PRO A 148 13.52 -0.62 -19.56
CA PRO A 148 14.46 -1.64 -20.05
C PRO A 148 13.76 -2.89 -20.59
N GLN A 149 12.58 -3.22 -20.06
CA GLN A 149 11.76 -4.34 -20.47
C GLN A 149 10.28 -3.90 -20.51
N ALA A 150 9.53 -4.43 -21.48
CA ALA A 150 8.09 -4.23 -21.55
C ALA A 150 7.39 -4.86 -20.33
N GLN A 151 6.44 -4.13 -19.73
CA GLN A 151 5.74 -4.56 -18.52
C GLN A 151 4.25 -4.23 -18.62
N ALA A 152 3.40 -5.10 -18.10
CA ALA A 152 1.95 -4.88 -17.96
C ALA A 152 1.44 -5.48 -16.65
N TYR A 153 0.29 -5.01 -16.16
CA TYR A 153 -0.26 -5.45 -14.87
C TYR A 153 0.73 -5.24 -13.71
N HIS A 154 1.37 -4.08 -13.70
CA HIS A 154 2.32 -3.63 -12.69
C HIS A 154 1.79 -2.40 -11.95
N GLU A 155 2.37 -2.10 -10.80
CA GLU A 155 2.03 -0.94 -9.98
C GLU A 155 3.17 0.09 -10.03
N CYS A 156 2.83 1.36 -9.84
CA CYS A 156 3.83 2.41 -9.76
C CYS A 156 3.69 3.25 -8.50
N VAL A 157 4.83 3.55 -7.90
CA VAL A 157 4.95 4.34 -6.67
C VAL A 157 5.92 5.47 -6.91
N GLU A 158 5.49 6.69 -6.59
CA GLU A 158 6.38 7.84 -6.48
C GLU A 158 7.08 7.80 -5.10
N LEU A 159 8.39 7.99 -5.10
CA LEU A 159 9.18 8.18 -3.90
C LEU A 159 10.37 9.11 -4.19
N GLN A 160 10.36 10.29 -3.57
CA GLN A 160 11.45 11.29 -3.62
C GLN A 160 11.76 11.80 -5.04
N GLY A 161 10.73 12.13 -5.81
CA GLY A 161 10.83 12.64 -7.18
C GLY A 161 11.19 11.58 -8.22
N LYS A 162 11.06 10.29 -7.87
CA LYS A 162 11.34 9.13 -8.73
C LYS A 162 10.13 8.23 -8.76
N ILE A 163 9.82 7.66 -9.93
CA ILE A 163 8.73 6.71 -10.08
C ILE A 163 9.31 5.32 -10.21
N TYR A 164 8.85 4.42 -9.34
CA TYR A 164 9.23 3.01 -9.34
C TYR A 164 8.09 2.20 -9.96
N SER A 165 8.37 1.48 -11.04
CA SER A 165 7.47 0.48 -11.62
C SER A 165 7.79 -0.89 -11.04
N ILE A 166 6.82 -1.55 -10.40
CA ILE A 166 7.00 -2.79 -9.66
C ILE A 166 5.98 -3.83 -10.11
N GLY A 167 6.45 -5.04 -10.43
CA GLY A 167 5.59 -6.18 -10.74
C GLY A 167 5.80 -6.69 -12.16
N ASP A 168 4.70 -6.84 -12.90
CA ASP A 168 4.56 -7.60 -14.15
C ASP A 168 4.02 -9.02 -13.89
N TYR A 169 2.70 -9.14 -13.75
CA TYR A 169 2.02 -10.41 -13.49
C TYR A 169 0.98 -10.72 -14.56
N HIS A 170 1.28 -11.72 -15.39
CA HIS A 170 0.35 -12.23 -16.39
C HIS A 170 0.45 -13.77 -16.51
N PRO A 171 -0.28 -14.50 -15.64
CA PRO A 171 -0.12 -15.95 -15.46
C PRO A 171 -0.63 -16.80 -16.62
N PHE A 172 -1.45 -16.21 -17.50
CA PHE A 172 -2.04 -16.89 -18.66
C PHE A 172 -1.29 -16.58 -19.97
N ALA A 173 -0.20 -15.81 -19.91
CA ALA A 173 0.67 -15.63 -21.07
C ALA A 173 1.46 -16.91 -21.38
N THR A 174 2.05 -16.97 -22.59
CA THR A 174 2.89 -18.09 -23.01
C THR A 174 4.26 -17.55 -23.46
N PRO A 175 5.33 -17.68 -22.64
CA PRO A 175 5.36 -18.29 -21.31
C PRO A 175 4.63 -17.43 -20.26
N ALA A 176 4.18 -18.07 -19.18
CA ALA A 176 3.53 -17.38 -18.07
C ALA A 176 4.55 -16.51 -17.33
N VAL A 177 4.20 -15.25 -17.06
CA VAL A 177 5.05 -14.36 -16.26
C VAL A 177 4.51 -14.29 -14.85
N ARG A 178 5.39 -14.63 -13.90
CA ARG A 178 5.13 -14.55 -12.47
C ARG A 178 5.54 -13.17 -11.98
N GLY A 179 4.85 -12.67 -10.96
CA GLY A 179 5.25 -11.45 -10.27
C GLY A 179 6.53 -11.69 -9.49
N ASP A 180 7.67 -11.65 -10.16
CA ASP A 180 9.01 -11.85 -9.58
C ASP A 180 9.55 -10.58 -8.92
N GLY A 181 8.71 -9.54 -8.81
CA GLY A 181 9.08 -8.27 -8.19
C GLY A 181 10.09 -7.48 -9.03
N MET A 182 9.99 -7.51 -10.36
CA MET A 182 10.82 -6.66 -11.22
C MET A 182 10.56 -5.20 -10.89
N VAL A 183 11.63 -4.43 -10.63
CA VAL A 183 11.58 -3.01 -10.31
C VAL A 183 12.34 -2.22 -11.37
N HIS A 184 11.68 -1.22 -11.96
CA HIS A 184 12.31 -0.23 -12.82
C HIS A 184 12.16 1.17 -12.24
N ILE A 185 13.12 2.04 -12.54
CA ILE A 185 13.23 3.43 -12.09
C ILE A 185 13.39 4.36 -13.29
#